data_AF-A0A9X6RKV0-F1
#
_entry.id   AF-A0A9X6RKV0-F1
#
_cell.length_a   1.000
_cell.length_b   1.000
_cell.length_c   1.000
_cell.angle_alpha   90.00
_cell.angle_beta   90.00
_cell.angle_gamma   90.00
#
_symmetry.space_group_name_H-M   'P 1'
#
loop_
_entity.id
_entity.type
_entity.pdbx_description
1 polymer ?
#
loop_
_entity_poly.entity_id
_entity_poly.type
_entity_poly.pdbx_seq_one_letter_code
_entity_poly.pdbx_strand_id
1 'polypeptide(L)'
;MAKLLIQNLQSIVRVNRRLLRSDVQLIRKIMEIEKFDVSISLVNDEEIQRLNHNYRNVDKPTDVLSFSFRDQMNDPTSSVSHNAVSSNANLSDEHENEIQDLGDLYLGMPYIRARCLKTGFRLTDELAVLTVHGFSHLLGYDHEKSTEDFKRMYLFEFNILRQFDRITLPCDTVRVSGGPPSHDAPLRALFAGIAELAFTVAVFLATGEKFFAGSVGTASLDVRSIAANRPVSSMVMRVWNLRR
;
A
#
# COMPACT_ATOMS: atom_id res chain seq x y z
N MET A 1 -14.34 7.49 20.17
CA MET A 1 -14.00 7.49 18.73
C MET A 1 -12.50 7.65 18.62
N ALA A 2 -11.82 6.78 17.86
CA ALA A 2 -10.38 6.88 17.68
C ALA A 2 -10.01 8.11 16.83
N LYS A 3 -8.91 8.76 17.20
CA LYS A 3 -8.47 10.05 16.68
C LYS A 3 -7.74 9.88 15.35
N LEU A 4 -8.17 10.67 14.36
CA LEU A 4 -7.42 10.89 13.12
C LEU A 4 -6.92 12.34 13.08
N LEU A 5 -5.61 12.50 13.25
CA LEU A 5 -4.92 13.77 13.17
C LEU A 5 -4.27 13.91 11.79
N ILE A 6 -4.61 14.96 11.04
CA ILE A 6 -3.95 15.30 9.77
C ILE A 6 -3.38 16.70 9.87
N GLN A 7 -2.06 16.80 9.91
CA GLN A 7 -1.31 18.04 9.98
C GLN A 7 -0.64 18.33 8.64
N ASN A 8 -0.75 19.58 8.18
CA ASN A 8 0.01 20.05 7.02
C ASN A 8 1.08 21.01 7.51
N LEU A 9 2.31 20.51 7.64
CA LEU A 9 3.48 21.23 8.16
C LEU A 9 4.30 21.89 7.04
N GLN A 10 3.86 21.74 5.80
CA GLN A 10 4.47 22.35 4.62
C GLN A 10 3.54 23.36 3.94
N SER A 11 4.13 24.32 3.21
CA SER A 11 3.42 25.34 2.42
C SER A 11 3.67 25.28 0.92
N ILE A 12 4.54 24.37 0.45
CA ILE A 12 5.03 24.26 -0.93
C ILE A 12 3.97 23.63 -1.85
N VAL A 13 3.36 22.54 -1.42
CA VAL A 13 2.42 21.76 -2.24
C VAL A 13 1.00 21.99 -1.77
N ARG A 14 0.15 22.49 -2.67
CA ARG A 14 -1.29 22.62 -2.41
C ARG A 14 -1.94 21.24 -2.29
N VAL A 15 -2.64 21.03 -1.17
CA VAL A 15 -3.37 19.80 -0.86
C VAL A 15 -4.81 20.13 -0.48
N ASN A 16 -5.78 19.44 -1.08
CA ASN A 16 -7.17 19.54 -0.66
C ASN A 16 -7.38 18.72 0.61
N ARG A 17 -7.34 19.39 1.78
CA ARG A 17 -7.46 18.75 3.10
C ARG A 17 -8.78 18.01 3.30
N ARG A 18 -9.87 18.49 2.70
CA ARG A 18 -11.19 17.83 2.80
C ARG A 18 -11.18 16.50 2.07
N LEU A 19 -10.68 16.48 0.83
CA LEU A 19 -10.56 15.27 0.03
C LEU A 19 -9.58 14.27 0.66
N LEU A 20 -8.40 14.73 1.10
CA LEU A 20 -7.44 13.86 1.79
C LEU A 20 -8.07 13.22 3.03
N ARG A 21 -8.81 14.00 3.83
CA ARG A 21 -9.47 13.47 5.03
C ARG A 21 -10.54 12.44 4.68
N SER A 22 -11.37 12.67 3.66
CA SER A 22 -12.37 11.70 3.23
C SER A 22 -11.73 10.41 2.72
N ASP A 23 -10.66 10.52 1.94
CA ASP A 23 -9.95 9.38 1.37
C ASP A 23 -9.30 8.53 2.48
N VAL A 24 -8.60 9.18 3.42
CA VAL A 24 -7.99 8.51 4.57
C VAL A 24 -9.06 7.85 5.45
N GLN A 25 -10.19 8.50 5.70
CA GLN A 25 -11.28 7.88 6.47
C GLN A 25 -11.84 6.64 5.78
N LEU A 26 -12.03 6.70 4.46
CA LEU A 26 -12.48 5.56 3.68
C LEU A 26 -11.44 4.42 3.71
N ILE A 27 -10.16 4.73 3.55
CA ILE A 27 -9.07 3.75 3.66
C ILE A 27 -9.08 3.10 5.05
N ARG A 28 -9.20 3.89 6.13
CA ARG A 28 -9.28 3.37 7.51
C ARG A 28 -10.44 2.40 7.68
N LYS A 29 -11.59 2.69 7.08
CA LYS A 29 -12.76 1.80 7.09
C LYS A 29 -12.52 0.50 6.33
N ILE A 30 -11.96 0.57 5.13
CA ILE A 30 -11.67 -0.62 4.29
C ILE A 30 -10.61 -1.51 4.96
N MET A 31 -9.64 -0.91 5.65
CA MET A 31 -8.59 -1.61 6.39
C MET A 31 -9.00 -2.02 7.81
N GLU A 32 -10.22 -1.70 8.25
CA GLU A 32 -10.75 -2.00 9.59
C GLU A 32 -9.93 -1.41 10.76
N ILE A 33 -9.28 -0.27 10.52
CA ILE A 33 -8.44 0.44 11.50
C ILE A 33 -9.11 1.68 12.12
N GLU A 34 -10.44 1.80 12.03
CA GLU A 34 -11.19 2.95 12.56
C GLU A 34 -11.13 3.06 14.08
N LYS A 35 -10.78 1.97 14.77
CA LYS A 35 -10.63 1.90 16.23
C LYS A 35 -9.27 2.37 16.74
N PHE A 36 -8.29 2.60 15.85
CA PHE A 36 -6.95 3.00 16.23
C PHE A 36 -6.70 4.48 16.03
N ASP A 37 -5.93 5.09 16.93
CA ASP A 37 -5.42 6.45 16.76
C ASP A 37 -4.33 6.45 15.69
N VAL A 38 -4.37 7.44 14.79
CA VAL A 38 -3.40 7.58 13.70
C VAL A 38 -3.12 9.06 13.45
N SER A 39 -1.85 9.40 13.26
CA SER A 39 -1.44 10.72 12.78
C SER A 39 -0.87 10.65 11.35
N ILE A 40 -1.18 11.68 10.55
CA ILE A 40 -0.59 11.90 9.23
C ILE A 40 -0.04 13.32 9.17
N SER A 41 1.26 13.44 8.94
CA SER A 41 1.99 14.70 8.86
C SER A 41 2.51 14.91 7.44
N LEU A 42 2.04 15.96 6.78
CA LEU A 42 2.52 16.37 5.47
C LEU A 42 3.70 17.33 5.66
N VAL A 43 4.88 16.95 5.22
CA VAL A 43 6.15 17.64 5.50
C VAL A 43 6.87 18.07 4.22
N ASN A 44 7.88 18.93 4.36
CA ASN A 44 8.77 19.33 3.27
C ASN A 44 9.94 18.33 3.11
N ASP A 45 10.77 18.53 2.09
CA ASP A 45 11.88 17.62 1.78
C ASP A 45 12.98 17.66 2.85
N GLU A 46 13.25 18.82 3.45
CA GLU A 46 14.22 18.98 4.54
C GLU A 46 13.83 18.13 5.75
N GLU A 47 12.56 18.20 6.19
CA GLU A 47 12.10 17.47 7.36
C GLU A 47 12.02 15.97 7.11
N ILE A 48 11.51 15.52 5.95
CA ILE A 48 11.45 14.08 5.66
C ILE A 48 12.87 13.49 5.47
N GLN A 49 13.82 14.26 4.92
CA GLN A 49 15.22 13.84 4.83
C GLN A 49 15.86 13.73 6.21
N ARG A 50 15.62 14.71 7.09
CA ARG A 50 16.08 14.68 8.49
C ARG A 50 15.56 13.45 9.22
N LEU A 51 14.28 13.15 9.08
CA LEU A 51 13.67 11.94 9.65
C LEU A 51 14.27 10.66 9.05
N ASN A 52 14.45 10.61 7.73
CA ASN A 52 15.03 9.45 7.06
C ASN A 52 16.48 9.19 7.52
N HIS A 53 17.26 10.26 7.71
CA HIS A 53 18.59 10.18 8.28
C HIS A 53 18.55 9.66 9.73
N ASN A 54 17.75 10.28 10.60
CA ASN A 54 17.73 9.94 12.02
C ASN A 54 17.26 8.50 12.31
N TYR A 55 16.29 7.98 11.53
CA TYR A 55 15.68 6.69 11.82
C TYR A 55 16.13 5.56 10.90
N ARG A 56 16.66 5.87 9.71
CA ARG A 56 17.13 4.86 8.73
C ARG A 56 18.59 5.03 8.34
N ASN A 57 19.30 6.04 8.86
CA ASN A 57 20.66 6.43 8.46
C ASN A 57 20.78 6.73 6.95
N VAL A 58 19.69 7.23 6.34
CA VAL A 58 19.66 7.57 4.91
C VAL A 58 19.46 9.08 4.73
N ASP A 59 20.52 9.77 4.33
CA ASP A 59 20.51 11.23 4.10
C ASP A 59 19.97 11.60 2.71
N LYS A 60 18.70 11.28 2.45
CA LYS A 60 17.97 11.72 1.25
C LYS A 60 16.48 11.85 1.55
N PRO A 61 15.75 12.76 0.89
CA PRO A 61 14.30 12.81 1.01
C PRO A 61 13.66 11.52 0.48
N THR A 62 12.51 11.18 1.04
CA THR A 62 11.69 10.04 0.62
C THR A 62 10.23 10.45 0.53
N ASP A 63 9.40 9.61 -0.07
CA ASP A 63 7.97 9.83 -0.19
C ASP A 63 7.23 9.61 1.13
N VAL A 64 7.52 8.54 1.86
CA VAL A 64 6.80 8.16 3.08
C VAL A 64 7.71 7.52 4.13
N LEU A 65 7.45 7.85 5.40
CA LEU A 65 7.99 7.17 6.57
C LEU A 65 6.83 6.80 7.51
N SER A 66 6.85 5.59 8.02
CA SER A 66 5.84 5.08 8.95
C SER A 66 6.52 4.68 10.25
N PHE A 67 6.02 5.17 11.38
CA PHE A 67 6.53 4.90 12.72
C PHE A 67 5.44 4.23 13.53
N SER A 68 5.50 2.89 13.64
CA SER A 68 4.53 2.12 14.42
C SER A 68 4.73 2.37 15.90
N PHE A 69 3.65 2.55 16.66
CA PHE A 69 3.74 2.69 18.11
C PHE A 69 4.44 1.50 18.78
N ARG A 70 4.22 0.29 18.25
CA ARG A 70 4.87 -0.94 18.72
C ARG A 70 6.39 -0.93 18.55
N ASP A 71 6.91 -0.26 17.53
CA ASP A 71 8.35 -0.18 17.28
C ASP A 71 9.02 0.76 18.29
N GLN A 72 8.31 1.81 18.74
CA GLN A 72 8.81 2.75 19.75
C GLN A 72 8.95 2.11 21.14
N MET A 73 8.13 1.10 21.46
CA MET A 73 8.23 0.32 22.70
C MET A 73 9.43 -0.64 22.74
N ASN A 74 10.00 -0.99 21.59
CA ASN A 74 11.12 -1.92 21.50
C ASN A 74 12.49 -1.22 21.50
N ASP A 75 12.53 0.11 21.57
CA ASP A 75 13.76 0.87 21.73
C ASP A 75 14.18 0.89 23.22
N PRO A 76 15.34 0.30 23.58
CA PRO A 76 15.82 0.29 24.97
C PRO A 76 16.13 1.69 25.53
N THR A 77 16.14 2.74 24.70
CA THR A 77 16.34 4.13 25.11
C THR A 77 15.05 4.91 25.34
N SER A 78 13.90 4.37 24.94
CA SER A 78 12.54 4.88 25.22
C SER A 78 12.16 4.62 26.68
N SER A 79 12.88 5.25 27.59
CA SER A 79 12.56 5.34 29.02
C SER A 79 11.40 6.30 29.27
N VAL A 80 10.27 6.10 28.60
CA VAL A 80 8.99 6.61 29.08
C VAL A 80 8.27 5.42 29.70
N SER A 81 8.36 5.37 31.03
CA SER A 81 7.54 4.54 31.88
C SER A 81 6.06 4.81 31.59
N HIS A 82 5.41 3.92 30.85
CA HIS A 82 4.01 3.63 31.02
C HIS A 82 3.85 2.12 31.05
N ASN A 83 3.67 1.62 32.27
CA ASN A 83 3.20 0.29 32.65
C ASN A 83 3.35 -0.79 31.58
N ALA A 84 4.41 -1.57 31.76
CA ALA A 84 4.25 -3.00 31.65
C ALA A 84 2.97 -3.40 32.41
N VAL A 85 1.87 -3.62 31.70
CA VAL A 85 0.89 -4.62 32.14
C VAL A 85 1.55 -5.97 31.91
N SER A 86 2.47 -6.26 32.84
CA SER A 86 2.70 -7.61 33.30
C SER A 86 1.33 -8.20 33.61
N SER A 87 0.99 -9.26 32.87
CA SER A 87 0.59 -10.53 33.46
C SER A 87 0.16 -10.44 34.93
N ASN A 88 -1.12 -10.19 35.18
CA ASN A 88 -1.78 -10.73 36.36
C ASN A 88 -3.26 -10.94 36.08
N ALA A 89 -3.67 -12.16 36.41
CA ALA A 89 -5.00 -12.71 36.25
C ALA A 89 -6.03 -11.98 37.12
N ASN A 90 -7.28 -12.01 36.62
CA ASN A 90 -8.54 -11.70 37.28
C ASN A 90 -8.71 -10.25 37.74
N LEU A 91 -9.57 -9.48 37.06
CA LEU A 91 -10.54 -8.58 37.68
C LEU A 91 -11.66 -8.31 36.67
N SER A 92 -12.88 -8.34 37.20
CA SER A 92 -14.21 -8.24 36.59
C SER A 92 -14.49 -6.92 35.88
N ASP A 93 -15.31 -7.01 34.83
CA ASP A 93 -16.31 -6.07 34.31
C ASP A 93 -16.02 -4.55 34.32
N GLU A 94 -16.24 -3.98 33.13
CA GLU A 94 -16.58 -2.59 32.81
C GLU A 94 -15.45 -1.65 32.33
N HIS A 95 -15.38 -1.54 30.99
CA HIS A 95 -15.00 -0.37 30.20
C HIS A 95 -13.68 0.36 30.50
N GLU A 96 -12.60 -0.10 29.84
CA GLU A 96 -11.62 0.84 29.30
C GLU A 96 -11.44 0.54 27.81
N ASN A 97 -11.92 1.47 26.97
CA ASN A 97 -11.50 1.54 25.57
C ASN A 97 -10.01 1.82 25.58
N GLU A 98 -9.19 0.77 25.60
CA GLU A 98 -7.75 0.84 25.38
C GLU A 98 -7.58 1.50 24.00
N ILE A 99 -7.25 2.79 24.00
CA ILE A 99 -7.00 3.54 22.78
C ILE A 99 -5.72 2.96 22.20
N GLN A 100 -5.87 2.08 21.21
CA GLN A 100 -4.74 1.47 20.54
C GLN A 100 -4.19 2.49 19.54
N ASP A 101 -3.04 3.07 19.85
CA ASP A 101 -2.31 3.94 18.94
C ASP A 101 -1.62 3.09 17.87
N LEU A 102 -1.92 3.35 16.60
CA LEU A 102 -1.30 2.66 15.47
C LEU A 102 0.02 3.34 15.07
N GLY A 103 0.17 4.64 15.36
CA GLY A 103 1.39 5.41 15.14
C GLY A 103 1.26 6.53 14.10
N ASP A 104 2.43 6.91 13.57
CA ASP A 104 2.60 8.14 12.80
C ASP A 104 3.01 7.89 11.34
N LEU A 105 2.40 8.62 10.42
CA LEU A 105 2.72 8.60 9.00
C LEU A 105 3.22 9.96 8.54
N TYR A 106 4.44 10.02 8.00
CA TYR A 106 5.01 11.24 7.43
C TYR A 106 5.06 11.15 5.91
N LEU A 107 4.54 12.17 5.21
CA LEU A 107 4.48 12.23 3.75
C LEU A 107 5.30 13.42 3.24
N GLY A 108 6.37 13.13 2.49
CA GLY A 108 7.27 14.11 1.86
C GLY A 108 6.63 14.77 0.65
N MET A 109 5.84 15.83 0.86
CA MET A 109 4.95 16.35 -0.17
C MET A 109 5.65 16.86 -1.44
N PRO A 110 6.76 17.64 -1.37
CA PRO A 110 7.46 18.08 -2.57
C PRO A 110 8.06 16.90 -3.34
N TYR A 111 8.68 15.93 -2.65
CA TYR A 111 9.17 14.69 -3.24
C TYR A 111 8.06 13.91 -3.98
N ILE A 112 6.91 13.69 -3.33
CA ILE A 112 5.74 13.02 -3.94
C ILE A 112 5.25 13.80 -5.17
N ARG A 113 5.18 15.14 -5.07
CA ARG A 113 4.76 16.00 -6.18
C ARG A 113 5.72 15.88 -7.37
N ALA A 114 7.03 15.88 -7.13
CA ALA A 114 8.04 15.70 -8.17
C ALA A 114 7.90 14.33 -8.84
N ARG A 115 7.63 13.26 -8.08
CA ARG A 115 7.33 11.94 -8.64
C ARG A 115 6.09 11.97 -9.52
N CYS A 116 5.00 12.56 -9.06
CA CYS A 116 3.75 12.69 -9.82
C CYS A 116 3.96 13.40 -11.17
N LEU A 117 4.78 14.46 -11.19
CA LEU A 117 5.10 15.20 -12.42
C LEU A 117 5.89 14.34 -13.42
N LYS A 118 6.79 13.47 -12.94
CA LYS A 118 7.57 12.57 -13.80
C LYS A 118 6.73 11.41 -14.36
N THR A 119 5.80 10.89 -13.57
CA THR A 119 4.99 9.71 -13.93
C THR A 119 3.68 10.07 -14.61
N GLY A 120 3.24 11.34 -14.54
CA GLY A 120 1.94 11.80 -15.04
C GLY A 120 0.76 11.44 -14.12
N PHE A 121 1.03 10.93 -12.92
CA PHE A 121 0.00 10.51 -11.98
C PHE A 121 -0.60 11.68 -11.20
N ARG A 122 -1.87 11.55 -10.82
CA ARG A 122 -2.55 12.52 -9.96
C ARG A 122 -2.04 12.41 -8.53
N LEU A 123 -1.78 13.55 -7.89
CA LEU A 123 -1.35 13.60 -6.49
C LEU A 123 -2.36 12.90 -5.56
N THR A 124 -3.66 13.06 -5.80
CA THR A 124 -4.71 12.43 -4.98
C THR A 124 -4.57 10.91 -4.94
N ASP A 125 -4.37 10.33 -6.10
CA ASP A 125 -4.21 8.88 -6.24
C ASP A 125 -2.91 8.42 -5.58
N GLU A 126 -1.84 9.21 -5.73
CA GLU A 126 -0.55 8.88 -5.14
C GLU A 126 -0.58 8.90 -3.62
N LEU A 127 -1.28 9.89 -3.04
CA LEU A 127 -1.48 9.98 -1.60
C LEU A 127 -2.30 8.79 -1.09
N ALA A 128 -3.29 8.30 -1.84
CA ALA A 128 -4.05 7.11 -1.45
C ALA A 128 -3.16 5.86 -1.44
N VAL A 129 -2.34 5.65 -2.48
CA VAL A 129 -1.39 4.51 -2.52
C VAL A 129 -0.40 4.60 -1.36
N LEU A 130 0.20 5.77 -1.13
CA LEU A 130 1.17 5.98 -0.03
C LEU A 130 0.53 5.84 1.36
N THR A 131 -0.73 6.24 1.51
CA THR A 131 -1.48 6.06 2.77
C THR A 131 -1.73 4.59 3.04
N VAL A 132 -2.21 3.83 2.05
CA VAL A 132 -2.42 2.38 2.18
C VAL A 132 -1.09 1.68 2.51
N HIS A 133 -0.04 2.02 1.76
CA HIS A 133 1.30 1.48 1.98
C HIS A 133 1.85 1.78 3.38
N GLY A 134 1.74 3.03 3.83
CA GLY A 134 2.16 3.42 5.17
C GLY A 134 1.37 2.74 6.28
N PHE A 135 0.04 2.65 6.14
CA PHE A 135 -0.80 1.91 7.10
C PHE A 135 -0.50 0.42 7.11
N SER A 136 -0.15 -0.17 5.97
CA SER A 136 0.33 -1.55 5.92
C SER A 136 1.59 -1.75 6.77
N HIS A 137 2.54 -0.82 6.71
CA HIS A 137 3.70 -0.85 7.60
C HIS A 137 3.32 -0.68 9.09
N LEU A 138 2.43 0.26 9.42
CA LEU A 138 1.99 0.43 10.81
C LEU A 138 1.26 -0.81 11.37
N LEU A 139 0.59 -1.59 10.49
CA LEU A 139 -0.03 -2.87 10.84
C LEU A 139 0.97 -4.02 10.98
N GLY A 140 2.27 -3.77 10.78
CA GLY A 140 3.34 -4.74 10.89
C GLY A 140 3.62 -5.55 9.63
N TYR A 141 3.06 -5.17 8.48
CA TYR A 141 3.50 -5.72 7.20
C TYR A 141 4.87 -5.14 6.84
N ASP A 142 5.74 -6.00 6.33
CA ASP A 142 7.06 -5.63 5.85
C ASP A 142 7.21 -6.24 4.45
N HIS A 143 7.94 -5.60 3.55
CA HIS A 143 8.20 -6.13 2.22
C HIS A 143 9.69 -6.26 1.89
N GLU A 144 10.58 -5.84 2.80
CA GLU A 144 12.03 -5.81 2.57
C GLU A 144 12.70 -7.13 3.00
N LYS A 145 12.06 -7.89 3.89
CA LYS A 145 12.63 -9.09 4.52
C LYS A 145 12.67 -10.33 3.62
N SER A 146 11.62 -10.57 2.84
CA SER A 146 11.53 -11.76 1.99
C SER A 146 10.57 -11.58 0.81
N THR A 147 10.70 -12.48 -0.18
CA THR A 147 9.78 -12.52 -1.33
C THR A 147 8.35 -12.82 -0.89
N GLU A 148 8.18 -13.66 0.12
CA GLU A 148 6.89 -14.02 0.69
C GLU A 148 6.26 -12.83 1.40
N ASP A 149 7.03 -12.08 2.19
CA ASP A 149 6.60 -10.85 2.86
C ASP A 149 6.16 -9.78 1.85
N PHE A 150 6.98 -9.59 0.81
CA PHE A 150 6.62 -8.73 -0.31
C PHE A 150 5.29 -9.12 -0.94
N LYS A 151 5.07 -10.41 -1.24
CA LYS A 151 3.83 -10.91 -1.85
C LYS A 151 2.63 -10.69 -0.93
N ARG A 152 2.78 -10.97 0.37
CA ARG A 152 1.72 -10.76 1.37
C ARG A 152 1.29 -9.29 1.41
N MET A 153 2.25 -8.39 1.54
CA MET A 153 1.97 -6.95 1.58
C MET A 153 1.43 -6.44 0.24
N TYR A 154 1.97 -6.92 -0.88
CA TYR A 154 1.49 -6.56 -2.22
C TYR A 154 0.01 -6.92 -2.42
N LEU A 155 -0.37 -8.16 -2.10
CA LEU A 155 -1.74 -8.63 -2.25
C LEU A 155 -2.70 -7.89 -1.32
N PHE A 156 -2.24 -7.57 -0.10
CA PHE A 156 -3.02 -6.76 0.83
C PHE A 156 -3.29 -5.36 0.28
N GLU A 157 -2.24 -4.61 -0.08
CA GLU A 157 -2.38 -3.27 -0.66
C GLU A 157 -3.22 -3.26 -1.95
N PHE A 158 -3.03 -4.25 -2.82
CA PHE A 158 -3.82 -4.44 -4.04
C PHE A 158 -5.32 -4.55 -3.73
N ASN A 159 -5.69 -5.38 -2.76
CA ASN A 159 -7.09 -5.61 -2.41
C ASN A 159 -7.73 -4.35 -1.80
N ILE A 160 -6.99 -3.61 -0.95
CA ILE A 160 -7.48 -2.37 -0.34
C ILE A 160 -7.69 -1.30 -1.42
N LEU A 161 -6.70 -1.07 -2.29
CA LEU A 161 -6.80 -0.05 -3.34
C LEU A 161 -7.88 -0.38 -4.37
N ARG A 162 -8.06 -1.66 -4.70
CA ARG A 162 -9.17 -2.10 -5.56
C ARG A 162 -10.53 -1.79 -4.94
N GLN A 163 -10.70 -1.97 -3.63
CA GLN A 163 -11.93 -1.61 -2.93
C GLN A 163 -12.13 -0.10 -2.88
N PHE A 164 -11.05 0.65 -2.60
CA PHE A 164 -11.05 2.11 -2.60
C PHE A 164 -11.48 2.68 -3.96
N ASP A 165 -10.90 2.18 -5.05
CA ASP A 165 -11.25 2.58 -6.43
C ASP A 165 -12.71 2.32 -6.76
N ARG A 166 -13.27 1.18 -6.33
CA ARG A 166 -14.69 0.85 -6.58
C ARG A 166 -15.65 1.85 -5.94
N ILE A 167 -15.23 2.53 -4.88
CA ILE A 167 -16.06 3.47 -4.12
C ILE A 167 -15.82 4.90 -4.60
N THR A 168 -14.57 5.25 -4.92
CA THR A 168 -14.16 6.63 -5.22
C THR A 168 -14.22 6.99 -6.71
N LEU A 169 -14.16 6.01 -7.61
CA LEU A 169 -14.34 6.23 -9.03
C LEU A 169 -15.83 6.10 -9.38
N PRO A 170 -16.43 7.11 -10.05
CA PRO A 170 -17.76 6.94 -10.64
C PRO A 170 -17.73 5.77 -11.61
N CYS A 171 -18.78 4.95 -11.59
CA CYS A 171 -18.93 3.82 -12.51
C CYS A 171 -18.96 4.23 -14.01
N ASP A 172 -18.93 5.54 -14.32
CA ASP A 172 -19.12 6.09 -15.66
C ASP A 172 -17.91 6.83 -16.27
N THR A 173 -16.70 6.70 -15.71
CA THR A 173 -15.50 7.24 -16.40
C THR A 173 -15.05 6.35 -17.56
N VAL A 174 -15.82 6.36 -18.64
CA VAL A 174 -15.31 6.18 -20.00
C VAL A 174 -14.24 7.25 -20.21
N ARG A 175 -12.97 6.85 -20.30
CA ARG A 175 -11.92 7.75 -20.79
C ARG A 175 -12.21 8.04 -22.25
N VAL A 176 -12.64 9.27 -22.53
CA VAL A 176 -12.66 9.82 -23.89
C VAL A 176 -11.23 9.81 -24.44
N SER A 177 -11.17 9.34 -25.69
CA SER A 177 -10.05 9.24 -26.61
C SER A 177 -9.09 10.44 -26.63
N GLY A 178 -7.79 10.15 -26.52
CA GLY A 178 -6.67 10.98 -26.94
C GLY A 178 -5.43 10.09 -27.01
N GLY A 179 -4.94 9.84 -28.23
CA GLY A 179 -4.03 8.74 -28.61
C GLY A 179 -2.62 8.70 -27.96
N PRO A 180 -1.86 7.63 -28.25
CA PRO A 180 -0.59 7.33 -27.58
C PRO A 180 0.57 8.18 -28.13
N PRO A 181 1.58 8.55 -27.33
CA PRO A 181 2.91 8.72 -27.87
C PRO A 181 3.51 7.33 -28.13
N SER A 182 3.69 7.04 -29.41
CA SER A 182 4.48 5.94 -29.96
C SER A 182 5.92 5.97 -29.45
N HIS A 183 6.38 4.88 -28.83
CA HIS A 183 7.68 4.29 -29.10
C HIS A 183 7.58 2.78 -28.83
N ASP A 184 8.05 2.01 -29.81
CA ASP A 184 7.80 0.59 -30.01
C ASP A 184 8.38 -0.35 -28.94
N ALA A 185 7.70 -1.50 -28.86
CA ALA A 185 7.95 -2.76 -28.14
C ALA A 185 9.42 -3.28 -28.15
N PRO A 186 9.86 -4.20 -27.24
CA PRO A 186 9.07 -5.33 -26.72
C PRO A 186 9.21 -5.63 -25.22
N LEU A 187 8.14 -5.39 -24.45
CA LEU A 187 7.94 -6.00 -23.12
C LEU A 187 6.93 -7.17 -23.15
N ARG A 188 6.65 -7.72 -24.35
CA ARG A 188 5.78 -8.91 -24.49
C ARG A 188 6.52 -10.24 -24.31
N ALA A 189 7.84 -10.23 -24.14
CA ALA A 189 8.64 -11.45 -23.93
C ALA A 189 9.03 -11.73 -22.46
N LEU A 190 8.79 -10.80 -21.52
CA LEU A 190 9.25 -10.98 -20.13
C LEU A 190 8.16 -11.51 -19.17
N PHE A 191 6.87 -11.42 -19.54
CA PHE A 191 5.77 -11.81 -18.65
C PHE A 191 4.99 -13.04 -19.09
N ALA A 192 5.31 -13.65 -20.24
CA ALA A 192 4.78 -14.97 -20.61
C ALA A 192 5.45 -16.12 -19.83
N GLY A 193 6.71 -15.96 -19.39
CA GLY A 193 7.46 -17.04 -18.74
C GLY A 193 7.29 -17.19 -17.23
N ILE A 194 6.75 -16.18 -16.52
CA ILE A 194 6.71 -16.20 -15.04
C ILE A 194 5.38 -16.75 -14.51
N ALA A 195 4.31 -16.67 -15.30
CA ALA A 195 3.01 -17.25 -14.95
C ALA A 195 2.96 -18.76 -15.19
N GLU A 196 3.62 -19.28 -16.23
CA GLU A 196 3.69 -20.73 -16.49
C GLU A 196 4.53 -21.45 -15.43
N LEU A 197 5.66 -20.86 -15.00
CA LEU A 197 6.52 -21.49 -13.99
C LEU A 197 5.82 -21.61 -12.62
N ALA A 198 5.03 -20.60 -12.23
CA ALA A 198 4.30 -20.62 -10.96
C ALA A 198 3.15 -21.64 -10.97
N PHE A 199 2.50 -21.87 -12.12
CA PHE A 199 1.45 -22.88 -12.24
C PHE A 199 2.03 -24.30 -12.30
N THR A 200 3.12 -24.52 -13.03
CA THR A 200 3.79 -25.83 -13.10
C THR A 200 4.41 -26.24 -11.76
N VAL A 201 4.99 -25.31 -10.99
CA VAL A 201 5.53 -25.60 -9.64
C VAL A 201 4.39 -25.84 -8.63
N ALA A 202 3.29 -25.10 -8.71
CA ALA A 202 2.14 -25.29 -7.83
C ALA A 202 1.44 -26.65 -8.05
N VAL A 203 1.35 -27.13 -9.30
CA VAL A 203 0.79 -28.46 -9.60
C VAL A 203 1.74 -29.57 -9.18
N PHE A 204 3.07 -29.43 -9.41
CA PHE A 204 4.06 -30.43 -9.01
C PHE A 204 4.13 -30.64 -7.48
N LEU A 205 4.00 -29.57 -6.70
CA LEU A 205 3.96 -29.66 -5.23
C LEU A 205 2.62 -30.19 -4.68
N ALA A 206 1.54 -30.10 -5.46
CA ALA A 206 0.22 -30.53 -5.03
C ALA A 206 -0.10 -32.00 -5.37
N THR A 207 0.49 -32.59 -6.42
CA THR A 207 0.11 -33.94 -6.89
C THR A 207 1.25 -34.93 -7.06
N GLY A 208 2.51 -34.51 -6.97
CA GLY A 208 3.67 -35.42 -6.94
C GLY A 208 3.98 -36.20 -8.22
N GLU A 209 3.24 -36.02 -9.32
CA GLU A 209 3.50 -36.70 -10.60
C GLU A 209 4.12 -35.76 -11.65
N LYS A 210 5.15 -36.27 -12.34
CA LYS A 210 5.77 -35.60 -13.50
C LYS A 210 4.92 -35.86 -14.75
N PHE A 211 4.23 -34.85 -15.27
CA PHE A 211 3.61 -34.95 -16.59
C PHE A 211 4.64 -34.69 -17.70
N PHE A 212 4.90 -35.72 -18.50
CA PHE A 212 5.66 -35.66 -19.75
C PHE A 212 4.75 -35.11 -20.87
N ALA A 213 5.31 -34.25 -21.73
CA ALA A 213 4.61 -33.69 -22.87
C ALA A 213 4.16 -34.79 -23.86
N GLY A 214 2.87 -34.78 -24.23
CA GLY A 214 2.30 -35.69 -25.22
C GLY A 214 1.06 -35.07 -25.88
N SER A 215 1.11 -35.01 -27.20
CA SER A 215 0.13 -34.43 -28.13
C SER A 215 -1.25 -35.12 -28.15
N VAL A 216 -2.24 -34.36 -28.63
CA VAL A 216 -3.53 -34.73 -29.30
C VAL A 216 -4.80 -34.41 -28.50
N GLY A 217 -5.68 -33.61 -29.14
CA GLY A 217 -7.12 -33.65 -28.88
C GLY A 217 -7.82 -32.30 -28.97
N THR A 218 -8.20 -31.87 -30.18
CA THR A 218 -9.11 -30.75 -30.40
C THR A 218 -10.47 -31.02 -29.76
N ALA A 219 -10.87 -30.19 -28.79
CA ALA A 219 -12.26 -30.06 -28.39
C ALA A 219 -12.60 -28.57 -28.25
N SER A 220 -13.44 -28.11 -29.17
CA SER A 220 -14.03 -26.78 -29.23
C SER A 220 -14.84 -26.52 -27.96
N LEU A 221 -14.33 -25.67 -27.08
CA LEU A 221 -15.11 -25.02 -26.04
C LEU A 221 -15.15 -23.53 -26.40
N ASP A 222 -16.37 -23.06 -26.63
CA ASP A 222 -16.68 -21.70 -27.07
C ASP A 222 -16.33 -20.69 -25.95
N VAL A 223 -15.12 -20.11 -25.99
CA VAL A 223 -14.59 -19.15 -25.00
C VAL A 223 -15.07 -17.72 -25.28
N ARG A 224 -16.34 -17.51 -25.63
CA ARG A 224 -16.88 -16.18 -25.96
C ARG A 224 -17.50 -15.41 -24.79
N SER A 225 -17.36 -15.82 -23.51
CA SER A 225 -18.03 -15.10 -22.40
C SER A 225 -17.19 -14.68 -21.19
N ILE A 226 -15.86 -14.78 -21.20
CA ILE A 226 -15.03 -14.22 -20.11
C ILE A 226 -13.95 -13.30 -20.67
N ALA A 227 -14.40 -12.22 -21.30
CA ALA A 227 -13.57 -11.10 -21.72
C ALA A 227 -14.15 -9.78 -21.21
N ALA A 228 -14.39 -9.68 -19.90
CA ALA A 228 -14.53 -8.37 -19.25
C ALA A 228 -13.13 -7.87 -18.87
N ASN A 229 -12.40 -7.46 -19.89
CA ASN A 229 -11.05 -6.92 -19.85
C ASN A 229 -11.09 -5.58 -19.08
N ARG A 230 -11.01 -5.60 -17.74
CA ARG A 230 -10.78 -4.39 -16.94
C ARG A 230 -9.28 -4.12 -16.95
N PRO A 231 -8.81 -2.95 -17.41
CA PRO A 231 -7.41 -2.59 -17.24
C PRO A 231 -7.12 -2.63 -15.74
N VAL A 232 -6.07 -3.35 -15.36
CA VAL A 232 -5.51 -3.32 -14.01
C VAL A 232 -5.44 -1.85 -13.58
N SER A 233 -6.18 -1.48 -12.53
CA SER A 233 -6.35 -0.06 -12.16
C SER A 233 -5.00 0.63 -12.10
N SER A 234 -4.93 1.88 -12.56
CA SER A 234 -3.69 2.66 -12.57
C SER A 234 -3.00 2.73 -11.20
N MET A 235 -3.72 2.49 -10.10
CA MET A 235 -3.16 2.40 -8.74
C MET A 235 -2.39 1.10 -8.47
N VAL A 236 -2.78 -0.02 -9.08
CA VAL A 236 -2.11 -1.31 -8.89
C VAL A 236 -0.71 -1.31 -9.50
N MET A 237 -0.56 -0.71 -10.68
CA MET A 237 0.76 -0.50 -11.28
C MET A 237 1.65 0.41 -10.41
N ARG A 238 1.07 1.26 -9.56
CA ARG A 238 1.82 2.14 -8.66
C ARG A 238 2.33 1.42 -7.43
N VAL A 239 1.53 0.52 -6.85
CA VAL A 239 2.00 -0.38 -5.77
C VAL A 239 3.25 -1.13 -6.20
N TRP A 240 3.27 -1.60 -7.44
CA TRP A 240 4.44 -2.27 -8.02
C TRP A 240 5.64 -1.32 -8.20
N ASN A 241 5.41 -0.09 -8.66
CA ASN A 241 6.46 0.91 -8.91
C ASN A 241 7.00 1.60 -7.65
N LEU A 242 6.28 1.58 -6.51
CA LEU A 242 6.81 2.02 -5.22
C LEU A 242 8.03 1.22 -4.77
N ARG A 243 8.19 0.00 -5.30
CA ARG A 243 9.10 -1.02 -4.78
C ARG A 243 10.25 -1.35 -5.76
N ARG A 244 10.47 -0.51 -6.78
CA ARG A 244 11.61 -0.55 -7.73
C ARG A 244 12.46 0.70 -7.57
#